data_AF-A0A2T0LX21-F1
#
_entry.id   AF-A0A2T0LX21-F1
#
_cell.length_a   1.000
_cell.length_b   1.000
_cell.length_c   1.000
_cell.angle_alpha   90.00
_cell.angle_beta   90.00
_cell.angle_gamma   90.00
#
_symmetry.space_group_name_H-M   'P 1'
#
loop_
_entity.id
_entity.type
_entity.pdbx_description
1 polymer ?
#
loop_
_entity_poly.entity_id
_entity_poly.type
_entity_poly.pdbx_seq_one_letter_code
_entity_poly.pdbx_strand_id
1 'polypeptide(L)'
;MADTGGPREVRTLMQAHEALSSIRPPDDAAPQVWRDYYRRSAATYARVAEIDRGHHHEALYWAGRESRKADEITAQLIVSASAATRQ
;
A
#
# COMPACT_ATOMS: atom_id res chain seq x y z
N MET A 1 23.18 -22.47 3.13
CA MET A 1 22.33 -22.29 4.33
C MET A 1 21.02 -21.69 3.84
N ALA A 2 20.01 -22.52 3.57
CA ALA A 2 18.68 -22.05 3.18
C ALA A 2 17.93 -21.67 4.46
N ASP A 3 17.82 -20.37 4.72
CA ASP A 3 16.97 -19.83 5.78
C ASP A 3 15.51 -19.93 5.35
N THR A 4 14.85 -21.01 5.74
CA THR A 4 13.39 -21.14 5.70
C THR A 4 12.80 -20.28 6.82
N GLY A 5 12.96 -18.96 6.72
CA GLY A 5 12.43 -18.01 7.68
C GLY A 5 10.93 -17.83 7.49
N GLY A 6 10.17 -17.86 8.59
CA GLY A 6 8.77 -17.38 8.60
C GLY A 6 8.65 -15.95 8.03
N PRO A 7 7.43 -15.40 7.85
CA PRO A 7 7.25 -14.10 7.19
C PRO A 7 8.19 -13.08 7.83
N ARG A 8 9.24 -12.67 7.09
CA ARG A 8 10.21 -11.70 7.60
C ARG A 8 9.45 -10.44 7.92
N GLU A 9 9.39 -10.11 9.21
CA GLU A 9 8.74 -8.90 9.66
C GLU A 9 9.41 -7.71 8.97
N VAL A 10 8.62 -6.87 8.32
CA VAL A 10 9.10 -5.67 7.63
C VAL A 10 9.50 -4.65 8.70
N ARG A 11 10.80 -4.32 8.79
CA ARG A 11 11.33 -3.42 9.84
C ARG A 11 12.04 -2.19 9.28
N THR A 12 12.42 -2.20 8.00
CA THR A 12 13.15 -1.11 7.34
C THR A 12 12.39 -0.61 6.13
N LEU A 13 12.65 0.62 5.72
CA LEU A 13 12.04 1.17 4.51
C LEU A 13 12.34 0.31 3.27
N MET A 14 13.57 -0.19 3.14
CA MET A 14 13.96 -1.05 2.02
C MET A 14 13.17 -2.36 1.98
N GLN A 15 12.99 -3.02 3.12
CA GLN A 15 12.17 -4.23 3.21
C GLN A 15 10.71 -3.95 2.88
N ALA A 16 10.20 -2.76 3.21
CA ALA A 16 8.84 -2.37 2.84
C ALA A 16 8.71 -2.24 1.32
N HIS A 17 9.68 -1.60 0.66
CA HIS A 17 9.71 -1.52 -0.79
C HIS A 17 9.77 -2.89 -1.46
N GLU A 18 10.64 -3.78 -1.00
CA GLU A 18 10.77 -5.15 -1.52
C GLU A 18 9.47 -5.94 -1.34
N ALA A 19 8.94 -5.97 -0.12
CA ALA A 19 7.73 -6.70 0.21
C ALA A 19 6.52 -6.20 -0.60
N LEU A 20 6.33 -4.88 -0.71
CA LEU A 20 5.19 -4.30 -1.44
C LEU A 20 5.34 -4.46 -2.96
N SER A 21 6.56 -4.33 -3.49
CA SER A 21 6.80 -4.55 -4.93
C SER A 21 6.51 -6.00 -5.34
N SER A 22 6.79 -6.97 -4.48
CA SER A 22 6.52 -8.40 -4.75
C SER A 22 5.03 -8.75 -4.86
N ILE A 23 4.15 -7.93 -4.26
CA ILE A 23 2.69 -8.15 -4.24
C ILE A 23 1.93 -7.09 -5.04
N ARG A 24 2.64 -6.27 -5.82
CA ARG A 24 2.03 -5.21 -6.63
C ARG A 24 1.02 -5.84 -7.60
N PRO A 25 -0.24 -5.35 -7.65
CA PRO A 25 -1.22 -5.83 -8.61
C PRO A 25 -0.74 -5.63 -10.06
N PRO A 26 -1.21 -6.46 -11.03
CA PRO A 26 -0.99 -6.18 -12.44
C PRO A 26 -1.66 -4.88 -12.85
N ASP A 27 -1.18 -4.26 -13.94
CA ASP A 27 -1.62 -2.92 -14.35
C ASP A 27 -3.12 -2.86 -14.72
N ASP A 28 -3.71 -3.98 -15.15
CA ASP A 28 -5.13 -4.14 -15.49
C ASP A 28 -6.01 -4.63 -14.32
N ALA A 29 -5.45 -4.75 -13.11
CA ALA A 29 -6.21 -5.18 -11.95
C ALA A 29 -7.41 -4.26 -11.68
N ALA A 30 -8.50 -4.85 -11.19
CA ALA A 30 -9.70 -4.09 -10.84
C ALA A 30 -9.37 -2.96 -9.84
N PRO A 31 -10.04 -1.79 -9.92
CA PRO A 31 -9.73 -0.67 -9.04
C PRO A 31 -9.84 -1.01 -7.55
N GLN A 32 -10.74 -1.93 -7.14
CA GLN A 32 -10.79 -2.37 -5.74
C GLN A 32 -9.50 -3.04 -5.27
N VAL A 33 -8.85 -3.83 -6.14
CA VAL A 33 -7.57 -4.50 -5.83
C VAL A 33 -6.46 -3.47 -5.65
N TRP A 34 -6.41 -2.46 -6.52
CA TRP A 34 -5.47 -1.34 -6.37
C TRP A 34 -5.70 -0.55 -5.08
N ARG A 35 -6.96 -0.23 -4.75
CA ARG A 35 -7.31 0.44 -3.48
C ARG A 35 -6.80 -0.35 -2.28
N ASP A 36 -7.04 -1.65 -2.25
CA ASP A 36 -6.69 -2.51 -1.11
C ASP A 36 -5.16 -2.68 -1.00
N TYR A 37 -4.46 -2.78 -2.13
CA TYR A 37 -3.00 -2.69 -2.18
C TYR A 37 -2.50 -1.38 -1.57
N TYR A 38 -3.01 -0.23 -2.01
CA TYR A 38 -2.57 1.09 -1.53
C TYR A 38 -2.83 1.28 -0.02
N ARG A 39 -3.95 0.77 0.50
CA ARG A 39 -4.23 0.77 1.95
C ARG A 39 -3.23 -0.09 2.72
N ARG A 40 -2.94 -1.29 2.23
CA ARG A 40 -1.93 -2.17 2.84
C ARG A 40 -0.54 -1.53 2.81
N SER A 41 -0.17 -0.91 1.70
CA SER A 41 1.09 -0.18 1.55
C SER A 41 1.20 0.96 2.55
N ALA A 42 0.16 1.79 2.66
CA ALA A 42 0.11 2.90 3.61
C ALA A 42 0.32 2.43 5.06
N ALA A 43 -0.39 1.37 5.48
CA ALA A 43 -0.24 0.79 6.81
C ALA A 43 1.16 0.20 7.06
N THR A 44 1.76 -0.43 6.04
CA THR A 44 3.10 -1.01 6.13
C THR A 44 4.15 0.08 6.34
N TYR A 45 4.13 1.13 5.52
CA TYR A 45 5.06 2.25 5.66
C TYR A 45 4.86 3.01 6.99
N ALA A 46 3.61 3.21 7.44
CA ALA A 46 3.34 3.84 8.73
C ALA A 46 3.94 3.04 9.90
N ARG A 47 3.80 1.71 9.90
CA ARG A 47 4.44 0.84 10.90
C ARG A 47 5.97 0.93 10.84
N VAL A 48 6.55 0.96 9.64
CA VAL A 48 8.00 1.07 9.46
C VAL A 48 8.52 2.41 9.95
N ALA A 49 7.78 3.50 9.77
CA ALA A 49 8.18 4.81 10.27
C ALA A 49 8.43 4.82 11.79
N GLU A 50 7.69 4.00 12.56
CA GLU A 50 7.89 3.86 14.01
C GLU A 50 9.11 3.02 14.38
N ILE A 51 9.53 2.10 13.50
CA ILE A 51 10.62 1.14 13.73
C ILE A 51 11.95 1.69 13.21
N ASP A 52 11.98 2.11 11.94
CA ASP A 52 13.14 2.64 11.23
C ASP A 52 13.24 4.15 11.40
N ARG A 53 13.72 4.58 12.57
CA ARG A 53 13.82 6.00 12.91
C ARG A 53 14.74 6.78 11.96
N GLY A 54 15.69 6.11 11.30
CA GLY A 54 16.58 6.73 10.30
C GLY A 54 15.85 7.15 9.03
N HIS A 55 14.76 6.45 8.68
CA HIS A 55 13.93 6.74 7.51
C HIS A 55 12.50 7.18 7.90
N HIS A 56 12.28 7.60 9.14
CA HIS A 56 10.96 7.92 9.67
C HIS A 56 10.15 8.85 8.76
N HIS A 57 10.74 9.99 8.38
CA HIS A 57 10.06 10.98 7.54
C HIS A 57 9.79 10.46 6.12
N GLU A 58 10.69 9.67 5.57
CA GLU A 58 10.53 9.08 4.24
C GLU A 58 9.44 8.00 4.25
N ALA A 59 9.42 7.15 5.28
CA ALA A 59 8.36 6.17 5.49
C ALA A 59 6.99 6.85 5.69
N LEU A 60 6.90 7.95 6.44
CA LEU A 60 5.66 8.72 6.56
C LEU A 60 5.22 9.37 5.24
N TYR A 61 6.18 9.86 4.45
CA TYR A 61 5.88 10.38 3.11
C TYR A 61 5.22 9.30 2.24
N TRP A 62 5.80 8.10 2.21
CA TRP A 62 5.25 6.98 1.46
C TRP A 62 3.88 6.57 2.01
N ALA A 63 3.71 6.48 3.34
CA ALA A 63 2.43 6.17 3.95
C ALA A 63 1.33 7.15 3.52
N GLY A 64 1.62 8.46 3.55
CA GLY A 64 0.68 9.49 3.13
C GLY A 64 0.37 9.45 1.63
N ARG A 65 1.38 9.22 0.79
CA ARG A 65 1.20 9.09 -0.67
C ARG A 65 0.30 7.91 -1.02
N GLU A 66 0.55 6.74 -0.43
CA GLU A 66 -0.23 5.53 -0.73
C GLU A 66 -1.67 5.66 -0.17
N SER A 67 -1.86 6.31 0.98
CA SER A 67 -3.22 6.62 1.49
C SER A 67 -4.01 7.49 0.53
N ARG A 68 -3.42 8.57 0.01
CA ARG A 68 -4.10 9.47 -0.95
C ARG A 68 -4.56 8.74 -2.21
N LYS A 69 -3.72 7.83 -2.74
CA LYS A 69 -4.09 7.00 -3.89
C LYS A 69 -5.26 6.07 -3.58
N ALA A 70 -5.27 5.44 -2.40
CA ALA A 70 -6.40 4.62 -1.98
C ALA A 70 -7.69 5.45 -1.88
N ASP A 71 -7.60 6.68 -1.39
CA ASP A 71 -8.73 7.60 -1.26
C ASP A 71 -9.25 8.06 -2.63
N GLU A 72 -8.35 8.39 -3.56
CA GLU A 72 -8.69 8.73 -4.95
C GLU A 72 -9.46 7.60 -5.63
N ILE A 73 -8.98 6.35 -5.51
CA ILE A 73 -9.69 5.19 -6.09
C ILE A 73 -11.03 4.96 -5.38
N THR A 74 -11.08 5.14 -4.06
CA THR A 74 -12.35 5.03 -3.32
C THR A 74 -13.36 6.05 -3.84
N ALA A 75 -12.94 7.30 -4.08
CA ALA A 75 -13.80 8.33 -4.65
C ALA A 75 -14.27 7.96 -6.06
N GLN A 76 -13.38 7.44 -6.92
CA GLN A 76 -13.74 6.97 -8.26
C GLN A 76 -14.78 5.85 -8.22
N LEU A 77 -14.59 4.86 -7.34
CA LEU A 77 -15.53 3.75 -7.16
C LEU A 77 -16.92 4.23 -6.72
N ILE A 78 -16.99 5.22 -5.82
CA ILE A 78 -18.25 5.84 -5.39
C ILE A 78 -18.94 6.55 -6.55
N VAL A 79 -18.19 7.34 -7.32
CA VAL A 79 -18.72 8.05 -8.49
C VAL A 79 -19.26 7.06 -9.52
N SER A 80 -18.49 6.02 -9.87
CA SER A 80 -18.91 4.98 -10.82
C SER A 80 -20.15 4.22 -10.36
N ALA A 81 -20.24 3.85 -9.08
CA ALA A 81 -21.42 3.18 -8.54
C ALA A 81 -22.68 4.07 -8.62
N SER A 82 -22.53 5.37 -8.30
CA SER A 82 -23.63 6.34 -8.35
C SER A 82 -24.14 6.64 -9.75
N ALA A 83 -23.31 6.46 -10.78
CA ALA A 83 -23.69 6.60 -12.19
C ALA A 83 -24.43 5.35 -12.70
N ALA A 84 -24.09 4.16 -12.20
CA ALA A 84 -24.76 2.92 -12.55
C ALA A 84 -26.20 2.84 -12.00
N THR A 85 -26.48 3.46 -10.85
CA THR A 85 -27.82 3.47 -10.24
C THR A 85 -28.78 4.49 -10.88
N ARG A 86 -28.30 5.41 -11.72
CA ARG A 86 -29.13 6.44 -12.37
C ARG A 86 -29.58 6.08 -13.79
N GLN A 87 -29.31 4.85 -14.23
CA GLN A 87 -29.76 4.29 -15.51
C GLN A 87 -30.82 3.23 -15.25
#